data_AF-A0A8H4K081-F1
#
_entry.id   AF-A0A8H4K081-F1
#
_cell.length_a   1.000
_cell.length_b   1.000
_cell.length_c   1.000
_cell.angle_alpha   90.00
_cell.angle_beta   90.00
_cell.angle_gamma   90.00
#
_symmetry.space_group_name_H-M   'P 1'
#
loop_
_entity.id
_entity.type
_entity.pdbx_description
1 polymer ?
#
loop_
_entity_poly.entity_id
_entity_poly.type
_entity_poly.pdbx_seq_one_letter_code
_entity_poly.pdbx_strand_id
1 'polypeptide(L)'
;MAHNSEKLPWEALASVFELRRTNSCQHGAYNLHARIQPDSKTKLANFVQVFMQSIADDAAQQRKQYPEKYELPDENEVIISDETAAKIESTAWRWHPEEYWPDNDDDLDIFKQPTAGKLCLHIEESDKCGCVLPFRERKMSAFQRQQVPNDCYEFDTYNLESFRNLEVVKTLILHGEMDPILRSCAYRGSHLAKWWEHQECQCISATLGWRRICENGVKMYMILNLLQYFPETWDDNGSPIDDYRKIKAYQQAVRWSTESGHKSDIATYPHRDLLGIEKNQFRCYPRPFDVPRWKHVMRFDQGGFERYQKGMTWLADSDSELDAKPVNKYRIKSGNDSDDDSEAESSAESSAESEEEDPEEVRNRFYRLEFYPYGLMSYEDFLNFEKPMGFQPLPSDIKHVRWVLCQQGLPVELSDCILEYADYTPRGNLPVPEKPLHPRCRDELNRYLEHCWQLVVRCYMLGHELGDKMDIEALVREEVKDFVYELFKCECDGVYELLYGFNVEPIEGSEVEG
;
A
#
# COMPACT_ATOMS: atom_id res chain seq x y z
N MET A 1 16.79 -18.91 1.49
CA MET A 1 16.20 -19.66 0.36
C MET A 1 14.87 -20.19 0.84
N ALA A 2 13.78 -19.58 0.34
CA ALA A 2 12.41 -19.92 0.69
C ALA A 2 11.83 -20.99 -0.25
N HIS A 3 10.55 -21.32 -0.06
CA HIS A 3 9.80 -22.13 -1.02
C HIS A 3 9.86 -21.51 -2.44
N ASN A 4 9.87 -22.36 -3.47
CA ASN A 4 10.12 -22.03 -4.88
C ASN A 4 11.48 -21.38 -5.24
N SER A 5 12.42 -21.18 -4.30
CA SER A 5 13.75 -20.65 -4.63
C SER A 5 14.57 -21.53 -5.59
N GLU A 6 14.26 -22.82 -5.70
CA GLU A 6 14.89 -23.76 -6.64
C GLU A 6 14.18 -23.82 -8.01
N LYS A 7 12.93 -23.32 -8.12
CA LYS A 7 12.17 -23.29 -9.38
C LYS A 7 12.55 -22.10 -10.27
N LEU A 8 12.80 -20.94 -9.65
CA LEU A 8 13.03 -19.67 -10.33
C LEU A 8 14.53 -19.43 -10.62
N PRO A 9 14.91 -18.87 -11.78
CA PRO A 9 16.30 -18.70 -12.17
C PRO A 9 16.93 -17.46 -11.50
N TRP A 10 16.93 -17.42 -10.18
CA TRP A 10 17.41 -16.28 -9.38
C TRP A 10 18.89 -15.94 -9.61
N GLU A 11 19.77 -16.93 -9.78
CA GLU A 11 21.18 -16.68 -10.11
C GLU A 11 21.33 -15.92 -11.43
N ALA A 12 20.52 -16.28 -12.44
CA ALA A 12 20.51 -15.59 -13.73
C ALA A 12 20.01 -14.15 -13.58
N LEU A 13 18.93 -13.93 -12.80
CA LEU A 13 18.42 -12.60 -12.49
C LEU A 13 19.45 -11.75 -11.72
N ALA A 14 20.05 -12.29 -10.66
CA ALA A 14 21.08 -11.62 -9.87
C ALA A 14 22.31 -11.24 -10.72
N SER A 15 22.68 -12.09 -11.69
CA SER A 15 23.79 -11.79 -12.62
C SER A 15 23.54 -10.57 -13.52
N VAL A 16 22.27 -10.17 -13.72
CA VAL A 16 21.91 -8.92 -14.43
C VAL A 16 22.25 -7.69 -13.60
N PHE A 17 22.43 -7.80 -12.28
CA PHE A 17 22.64 -6.66 -11.40
C PHE A 17 24.07 -6.57 -10.83
N GLU A 18 24.48 -5.34 -10.54
CA GLU A 18 25.75 -4.98 -9.91
C GLU A 18 25.46 -4.06 -8.72
N LEU A 19 25.95 -4.44 -7.54
CA LEU A 19 25.86 -3.62 -6.34
C LEU A 19 26.89 -2.48 -6.41
N ARG A 20 26.44 -1.21 -6.39
CA ARG A 20 27.35 -0.04 -6.40
C ARG A 20 27.03 0.91 -5.26
N ARG A 21 28.06 1.22 -4.45
CA ARG A 21 27.99 2.17 -3.33
C ARG A 21 27.69 3.62 -3.73
N THR A 22 28.10 4.01 -4.93
CA THR A 22 27.92 5.37 -5.46
C THR A 22 27.76 5.32 -6.98
N ASN A 23 26.68 5.88 -7.51
CA ASN A 23 26.50 6.02 -8.97
C ASN A 23 25.92 7.40 -9.32
N SER A 24 26.55 8.10 -10.26
CA SER A 24 26.13 9.43 -10.73
C SER A 24 24.72 9.42 -11.35
N CYS A 25 24.33 8.36 -12.08
CA CYS A 25 22.98 8.21 -12.66
C CYS A 25 21.88 7.85 -11.63
N GLN A 26 22.19 7.82 -10.34
CA GLN A 26 21.23 7.73 -9.24
C GLN A 26 21.62 8.69 -8.10
N HIS A 27 22.15 9.87 -8.43
CA HIS A 27 22.48 10.92 -7.46
C HIS A 27 23.47 10.50 -6.33
N GLY A 28 24.30 9.49 -6.59
CA GLY A 28 25.24 8.93 -5.61
C GLY A 28 24.67 7.83 -4.71
N ALA A 29 23.40 7.43 -4.90
CA ALA A 29 22.72 6.43 -4.08
C ALA A 29 23.42 5.05 -4.14
N TYR A 30 23.38 4.35 -3.00
CA TYR A 30 23.74 2.93 -2.90
C TYR A 30 22.59 2.07 -3.45
N ASN A 31 22.84 1.31 -4.51
CA ASN A 31 21.80 0.48 -5.13
C ASN A 31 22.35 -0.72 -5.93
N LEU A 32 21.43 -1.58 -6.35
CA LEU A 32 21.62 -2.53 -7.45
C LEU A 32 21.41 -1.81 -8.79
N HIS A 33 22.35 -1.97 -9.72
CA HIS A 33 22.29 -1.41 -11.07
C HIS A 33 22.30 -2.50 -12.13
N ALA A 34 21.49 -2.35 -13.17
CA ALA A 34 21.50 -3.28 -14.29
C ALA A 34 22.82 -3.20 -15.08
N ARG A 35 23.38 -4.36 -15.38
CA ARG A 35 24.55 -4.56 -16.25
C ARG A 35 24.06 -4.64 -17.69
N ILE A 36 24.57 -3.77 -18.55
CA ILE A 36 24.36 -3.86 -20.00
C ILE A 36 25.28 -4.96 -20.54
N GLN A 37 24.81 -6.20 -20.52
CA GLN A 37 25.46 -7.37 -21.11
C GLN A 37 24.60 -7.91 -22.27
N PRO A 38 25.19 -8.57 -23.28
CA PRO A 38 24.45 -9.07 -24.45
C PRO A 38 23.29 -10.03 -24.10
N ASP A 39 23.39 -10.75 -22.97
CA ASP A 39 22.39 -11.72 -22.52
C ASP A 39 21.46 -11.20 -21.40
N SER A 40 21.65 -9.97 -20.89
CA SER A 40 20.85 -9.42 -19.80
C SER A 40 19.36 -9.36 -20.15
N LYS A 41 19.01 -8.90 -21.37
CA LYS A 41 17.62 -8.85 -21.88
C LYS A 41 17.00 -10.25 -21.90
N THR A 42 17.74 -11.26 -22.39
CA THR A 42 17.29 -12.65 -22.43
C THR A 42 17.13 -13.26 -21.03
N LYS A 43 18.04 -12.95 -20.09
CA LYS A 43 17.93 -13.39 -18.68
C LYS A 43 16.68 -12.84 -18.00
N LEU A 44 16.38 -11.55 -18.19
CA LEU A 44 15.16 -10.91 -17.67
C LEU A 44 13.89 -11.54 -18.27
N ALA A 45 13.83 -11.67 -19.59
CA ALA A 45 12.69 -12.28 -20.28
C ALA A 45 12.44 -13.73 -19.81
N ASN A 46 13.51 -14.53 -19.72
CA ASN A 46 13.45 -15.91 -19.22
C ASN A 46 13.02 -15.98 -17.75
N PHE A 47 13.52 -15.09 -16.88
CA PHE A 47 13.08 -15.04 -15.50
C PHE A 47 11.57 -14.78 -15.40
N VAL A 48 11.06 -13.75 -16.10
CA VAL A 48 9.63 -13.42 -16.09
C VAL A 48 8.80 -14.59 -16.63
N GLN A 49 9.25 -15.26 -17.69
CA GLN A 49 8.51 -16.40 -18.24
C GLN A 49 8.43 -17.58 -17.25
N VAL A 50 9.53 -17.93 -16.58
CA VAL A 50 9.55 -19.01 -15.57
C VAL A 50 8.76 -18.61 -14.31
N PHE A 51 8.78 -17.34 -13.94
CA PHE A 51 7.99 -16.78 -12.84
C PHE A 51 6.48 -16.91 -13.11
N MET A 52 6.02 -16.48 -14.29
CA MET A 52 4.62 -16.60 -14.70
C MET A 52 4.17 -18.06 -14.80
N GLN A 53 4.97 -18.96 -15.37
CA GLN A 53 4.66 -20.39 -15.41
C GLN A 53 4.53 -20.97 -14.00
N SER A 54 5.44 -20.62 -13.09
CA SER A 54 5.42 -21.11 -11.70
C SER A 54 4.17 -20.66 -10.95
N ILE A 55 3.70 -19.42 -11.17
CA ILE A 55 2.45 -18.91 -10.60
C ILE A 55 1.26 -19.66 -11.18
N ALA A 56 1.20 -19.85 -12.50
CA ALA A 56 0.09 -20.55 -13.16
C ALA A 56 -0.01 -22.01 -12.69
N ASP A 57 1.12 -22.71 -12.57
CA ASP A 57 1.18 -24.09 -12.09
C ASP A 57 0.73 -24.20 -10.62
N ASP A 58 1.25 -23.34 -9.73
CA ASP A 58 0.89 -23.33 -8.32
C ASP A 58 -0.58 -22.88 -8.11
N ALA A 59 -1.09 -21.94 -8.90
CA ALA A 59 -2.49 -21.50 -8.88
C ALA A 59 -3.44 -22.61 -9.35
N ALA A 60 -3.12 -23.28 -10.46
CA ALA A 60 -3.87 -24.43 -10.94
C ALA A 60 -3.83 -25.59 -9.92
N GLN A 61 -2.72 -25.76 -9.19
CA GLN A 61 -2.62 -26.75 -8.12
C GLN A 61 -3.41 -26.37 -6.87
N GLN A 62 -3.43 -25.09 -6.48
CA GLN A 62 -4.28 -24.60 -5.39
C GLN A 62 -5.77 -24.71 -5.75
N ARG A 63 -6.14 -24.39 -7.00
CA ARG A 63 -7.53 -24.40 -7.49
C ARG A 63 -8.19 -25.78 -7.40
N LYS A 64 -7.42 -26.87 -7.50
CA LYS A 64 -7.88 -28.26 -7.34
C LYS A 64 -8.33 -28.62 -5.92
N GLN A 65 -8.03 -27.79 -4.91
CA GLN A 65 -8.49 -27.97 -3.53
C GLN A 65 -9.97 -27.58 -3.37
N TYR A 66 -10.54 -26.89 -4.37
CA TYR A 66 -11.90 -26.38 -4.40
C TYR A 66 -12.73 -27.09 -5.48
N PRO A 67 -14.07 -27.17 -5.36
CA PRO A 67 -14.96 -27.68 -6.40
C PRO A 67 -14.63 -27.12 -7.80
N GLU A 68 -14.51 -27.98 -8.81
CA GLU A 68 -14.19 -27.56 -10.19
C GLU A 68 -15.18 -26.51 -10.71
N LYS A 69 -16.47 -26.65 -10.35
CA LYS A 69 -17.55 -25.74 -10.70
C LYS A 69 -18.42 -25.49 -9.48
N TYR A 70 -18.89 -24.27 -9.37
CA TYR A 70 -19.88 -23.85 -8.39
C TYR A 70 -21.21 -23.56 -9.09
N GLU A 71 -22.31 -23.99 -8.46
CA GLU A 71 -23.64 -23.47 -8.81
C GLU A 71 -23.75 -22.03 -8.29
N LEU A 72 -24.57 -21.21 -8.95
CA LEU A 72 -24.80 -19.82 -8.52
C LEU A 72 -25.49 -19.83 -7.15
N PRO A 73 -24.88 -19.29 -6.08
CA PRO A 73 -25.52 -19.22 -4.77
C PRO A 73 -26.78 -18.33 -4.81
N ASP A 74 -27.77 -18.64 -3.98
CA ASP A 74 -28.91 -17.74 -3.77
C ASP A 74 -28.44 -16.41 -3.19
N GLU A 75 -29.09 -15.29 -3.52
CA GLU A 75 -28.69 -13.95 -3.06
C GLU A 75 -28.63 -13.85 -1.53
N ASN A 76 -29.50 -14.59 -0.82
CA ASN A 76 -29.52 -14.65 0.64
C ASN A 76 -28.62 -15.72 1.25
N GLU A 77 -27.95 -16.55 0.44
CA GLU A 77 -27.09 -17.61 0.93
C GLU A 77 -25.84 -17.04 1.60
N VAL A 78 -25.54 -17.52 2.80
CA VAL A 78 -24.32 -17.17 3.54
C VAL A 78 -23.14 -17.92 2.93
N ILE A 79 -22.30 -17.20 2.19
CA ILE A 79 -21.12 -17.77 1.53
C ILE A 79 -19.85 -17.68 2.40
N ILE A 80 -19.79 -16.74 3.36
CA ILE A 80 -18.73 -16.69 4.37
C ILE A 80 -19.18 -17.48 5.62
N SER A 81 -18.58 -18.65 5.84
CA SER A 81 -18.88 -19.52 6.99
C SER A 81 -18.57 -18.87 8.34
N ASP A 82 -19.11 -19.40 9.44
CA ASP A 82 -18.80 -18.95 10.80
C ASP A 82 -17.31 -19.13 11.15
N GLU A 83 -16.70 -20.21 10.67
CA GLU A 83 -15.26 -20.49 10.85
C GLU A 83 -14.40 -19.49 10.08
N THR A 84 -14.73 -19.24 8.81
CA THR A 84 -14.05 -18.25 7.97
C THR A 84 -14.19 -16.84 8.56
N ALA A 85 -15.39 -16.47 9.01
CA ALA A 85 -15.65 -15.19 9.65
C ALA A 85 -14.80 -15.00 10.92
N ALA A 86 -14.66 -16.03 11.76
CA ALA A 86 -13.81 -15.99 12.95
C ALA A 86 -12.30 -15.87 12.62
N LYS A 87 -11.83 -16.51 11.54
CA LYS A 87 -10.42 -16.37 11.09
C LYS A 87 -10.09 -14.94 10.65
N ILE A 88 -11.00 -14.30 9.91
CA ILE A 88 -10.77 -12.96 9.36
C ILE A 88 -11.09 -11.81 10.32
N GLU A 89 -11.80 -12.06 11.42
CA GLU A 89 -12.31 -11.05 12.36
C GLU A 89 -11.24 -10.05 12.81
N SER A 90 -10.06 -10.53 13.23
CA SER A 90 -8.97 -9.68 13.71
C SER A 90 -8.42 -8.72 12.65
N THR A 91 -8.48 -9.12 11.39
CA THR A 91 -8.05 -8.28 10.27
C THR A 91 -9.16 -7.36 9.81
N ALA A 92 -10.41 -7.83 9.84
CA ALA A 92 -11.60 -7.02 9.60
C ALA A 92 -11.71 -5.86 10.61
N TRP A 93 -11.36 -6.10 11.87
CA TRP A 93 -11.34 -5.08 12.92
C TRP A 93 -10.34 -3.95 12.65
N ARG A 94 -9.19 -4.22 11.99
CA ARG A 94 -8.15 -3.20 11.68
C ARG A 94 -8.55 -2.17 10.63
N TRP A 95 -9.51 -2.49 9.76
CA TRP A 95 -10.02 -1.59 8.73
C TRP A 95 -11.46 -1.14 8.95
N HIS A 96 -12.18 -1.74 9.91
CA HIS A 96 -13.51 -1.27 10.27
C HIS A 96 -13.43 0.17 10.79
N PRO A 97 -14.31 1.09 10.34
CA PRO A 97 -14.33 2.45 10.86
C PRO A 97 -14.65 2.45 12.37
N GLU A 98 -13.85 3.19 13.15
CA GLU A 98 -14.08 3.37 14.59
C GLU A 98 -15.26 4.31 14.86
N GLU A 99 -15.46 5.29 13.98
CA GLU A 99 -16.60 6.21 13.99
C GLU A 99 -17.56 5.87 12.86
N TYR A 100 -18.72 5.33 13.21
CA TYR A 100 -19.89 5.32 12.33
C TYR A 100 -20.71 6.57 12.68
N TRP A 101 -20.55 7.65 11.93
CA TRP A 101 -21.42 8.82 12.01
C TRP A 101 -22.67 8.54 11.18
N PRO A 102 -23.86 8.28 11.79
CA PRO A 102 -25.10 8.44 11.05
C PRO A 102 -25.30 9.95 10.82
N ASP A 103 -25.44 10.37 9.56
CA ASP A 103 -25.67 11.78 9.16
C ASP A 103 -27.07 12.32 9.53
N ASN A 104 -27.60 11.94 10.70
CA ASN A 104 -28.84 12.49 11.24
C ASN A 104 -28.71 12.66 12.76
N ASP A 105 -28.64 13.92 13.20
CA ASP A 105 -29.08 14.33 14.53
C ASP A 105 -30.52 13.83 14.74
N ASP A 106 -30.71 12.84 15.63
CA ASP A 106 -31.86 12.76 16.55
C ASP A 106 -31.80 11.51 17.46
N ASP A 107 -31.11 10.42 17.07
CA ASP A 107 -30.96 9.22 17.90
C ASP A 107 -29.53 9.08 18.46
N LEU A 108 -29.31 9.52 19.71
CA LEU A 108 -28.12 9.24 20.52
C LEU A 108 -28.07 7.78 21.00
N ASP A 109 -28.26 6.82 20.09
CA ASP A 109 -28.00 5.41 20.34
C ASP A 109 -26.48 5.19 20.34
N ILE A 110 -25.90 5.26 21.54
CA ILE A 110 -24.47 5.13 21.83
C ILE A 110 -23.88 3.95 21.04
N PHE A 111 -22.98 4.26 20.10
CA PHE A 111 -22.28 3.27 19.29
C PHE A 111 -21.54 2.28 20.20
N LYS A 112 -22.10 1.07 20.34
CA LYS A 112 -21.44 -0.01 21.05
C LYS A 112 -20.34 -0.55 20.16
N GLN A 113 -19.09 -0.22 20.52
CA GLN A 113 -17.92 -0.85 19.91
C GLN A 113 -18.15 -2.37 19.81
N PRO A 114 -17.99 -2.96 18.62
CA PRO A 114 -18.27 -4.37 18.45
C PRO A 114 -17.33 -5.21 19.33
N THR A 115 -17.91 -6.03 20.20
CA THR A 115 -17.12 -6.89 21.09
C THR A 115 -16.38 -7.94 20.29
N ALA A 116 -15.05 -7.85 20.25
CA ALA A 116 -14.19 -8.82 19.59
C ALA A 116 -14.43 -10.26 20.09
N GLY A 117 -14.26 -11.22 19.20
CA GLY A 117 -14.46 -12.65 19.44
C GLY A 117 -15.92 -13.09 19.38
N LYS A 118 -16.80 -12.33 18.70
CA LYS A 118 -18.22 -12.67 18.53
C LYS A 118 -18.72 -12.35 17.13
N LEU A 119 -19.19 -13.38 16.44
CA LEU A 119 -19.92 -13.28 15.18
C LEU A 119 -21.14 -12.36 15.33
N CYS A 120 -21.47 -11.62 14.26
CA CYS A 120 -22.64 -10.77 14.23
C CYS A 120 -23.93 -11.60 14.41
N LEU A 121 -24.64 -11.37 15.52
CA LEU A 121 -25.92 -12.00 15.85
C LEU A 121 -27.13 -11.26 15.24
N HIS A 122 -26.89 -10.11 14.60
CA HIS A 122 -27.93 -9.30 13.98
C HIS A 122 -28.23 -9.86 12.58
N ILE A 123 -29.34 -10.59 12.47
CA ILE A 123 -29.80 -11.23 11.22
C ILE A 123 -30.60 -10.23 10.35
N GLU A 124 -31.09 -9.14 10.96
CA GLU A 124 -31.74 -8.05 10.23
C GLU A 124 -30.78 -7.38 9.25
N GLU A 125 -31.30 -6.96 8.10
CA GLU A 125 -30.49 -6.38 7.02
C GLU A 125 -30.09 -4.91 7.28
N SER A 126 -30.34 -4.38 8.48
CA SER A 126 -30.05 -2.99 8.82
C SER A 126 -28.57 -2.74 9.08
N ASP A 127 -28.06 -1.68 8.45
CA ASP A 127 -26.66 -1.23 8.52
C ASP A 127 -26.22 -0.81 9.92
N LYS A 128 -27.19 -0.54 10.80
CA LYS A 128 -27.00 0.01 12.16
C LYS A 128 -26.36 -0.95 13.16
N CYS A 129 -26.08 -2.20 12.78
CA CYS A 129 -25.61 -3.22 13.74
C CYS A 129 -24.20 -2.99 14.31
N GLY A 130 -23.41 -2.07 13.75
CA GLY A 130 -22.06 -1.69 14.24
C GLY A 130 -21.01 -2.81 14.24
N CYS A 131 -21.34 -3.99 13.72
CA CYS A 131 -20.49 -5.18 13.81
C CYS A 131 -19.32 -5.13 12.80
N VAL A 132 -18.14 -5.62 13.21
CA VAL A 132 -16.93 -5.71 12.37
C VAL A 132 -17.22 -6.35 11.01
N LEU A 133 -17.84 -7.52 11.04
CA LEU A 133 -18.34 -8.24 9.87
C LEU A 133 -19.85 -8.46 10.04
N PRO A 134 -20.70 -7.53 9.54
CA PRO A 134 -22.15 -7.67 9.60
C PRO A 134 -22.63 -8.94 8.89
N PHE A 135 -23.75 -9.52 9.34
CA PHE A 135 -24.29 -10.74 8.73
C PHE A 135 -24.58 -10.58 7.24
N ARG A 136 -25.06 -9.40 6.80
CA ARG A 136 -25.29 -9.07 5.39
C ARG A 136 -24.01 -9.15 4.53
N GLU A 137 -22.84 -8.77 5.06
CA GLU A 137 -21.56 -8.83 4.34
C GLU A 137 -21.05 -10.26 4.11
N ARG A 138 -21.69 -11.25 4.75
CA ARG A 138 -21.40 -12.68 4.60
C ARG A 138 -22.30 -13.36 3.56
N LYS A 139 -23.36 -12.68 3.10
CA LYS A 139 -24.29 -13.19 2.08
C LYS A 139 -23.74 -13.01 0.66
N MET A 140 -24.21 -13.83 -0.27
CA MET A 140 -23.91 -13.68 -1.70
C MET A 140 -24.31 -12.29 -2.25
N SER A 141 -25.43 -11.72 -1.81
CA SER A 141 -25.91 -10.40 -2.26
C SER A 141 -24.88 -9.27 -2.07
N ALA A 142 -24.07 -9.31 -1.02
CA ALA A 142 -23.00 -8.34 -0.80
C ALA A 142 -21.91 -8.38 -1.89
N PHE A 143 -21.62 -9.58 -2.43
CA PHE A 143 -20.66 -9.80 -3.52
C PHE A 143 -21.26 -9.51 -4.91
N GLN A 144 -22.58 -9.34 -5.00
CA GLN A 144 -23.29 -8.93 -6.22
C GLN A 144 -23.40 -7.40 -6.35
N ARG A 145 -23.08 -6.64 -5.29
CA ARG A 145 -23.09 -5.17 -5.32
C ARG A 145 -22.18 -4.64 -6.42
N GLN A 146 -22.66 -3.66 -7.16
CA GLN A 146 -21.96 -3.14 -8.33
C GLN A 146 -20.89 -2.12 -7.93
N GLN A 147 -19.70 -2.26 -8.52
CA GLN A 147 -18.81 -1.12 -8.76
C GLN A 147 -19.45 -0.18 -9.80
N VAL A 148 -19.56 1.10 -9.48
CA VAL A 148 -20.12 2.17 -10.32
C VAL A 148 -19.03 3.23 -10.56
N PRO A 149 -18.74 3.63 -11.82
CA PRO A 149 -17.83 4.75 -12.07
C PRO A 149 -18.38 6.06 -11.45
N ASN A 150 -17.51 6.84 -10.83
CA ASN A 150 -17.87 8.08 -10.14
C ASN A 150 -16.87 9.20 -10.43
N ASP A 151 -17.31 10.44 -10.29
CA ASP A 151 -16.43 11.61 -10.33
C ASP A 151 -15.81 11.91 -8.95
N CYS A 152 -15.00 12.96 -8.88
CA CYS A 152 -14.39 13.44 -7.64
C CYS A 152 -15.44 13.70 -6.55
N TYR A 153 -15.14 13.26 -5.32
CA TYR A 153 -15.99 13.39 -4.12
C TYR A 153 -17.29 12.56 -4.12
N GLU A 154 -17.62 11.84 -5.20
CA GLU A 154 -18.83 11.02 -5.28
C GLU A 154 -18.61 9.53 -4.92
N PHE A 155 -17.39 9.14 -4.55
CA PHE A 155 -17.04 7.73 -4.34
C PHE A 155 -17.95 7.04 -3.31
N ASP A 156 -18.09 7.62 -2.11
CA ASP A 156 -18.87 6.99 -1.04
C ASP A 156 -20.37 6.95 -1.39
N THR A 157 -20.88 7.96 -2.11
CA THR A 157 -22.28 8.03 -2.60
C THR A 157 -22.66 6.82 -3.44
N TYR A 158 -21.76 6.33 -4.31
CA TYR A 158 -22.06 5.24 -5.25
C TYR A 158 -21.44 3.89 -4.88
N ASN A 159 -20.33 3.88 -4.14
CA ASN A 159 -19.50 2.69 -3.95
C ASN A 159 -19.26 2.30 -2.48
N LEU A 160 -19.71 3.05 -1.47
CA LEU A 160 -19.37 2.74 -0.06
C LEU A 160 -19.68 1.29 0.35
N GLU A 161 -20.86 0.76 -0.03
CA GLU A 161 -21.23 -0.62 0.31
C GLU A 161 -20.49 -1.69 -0.50
N SER A 162 -20.24 -1.45 -1.79
CA SER A 162 -19.52 -2.39 -2.65
C SER A 162 -18.02 -2.40 -2.32
N PHE A 163 -17.47 -1.25 -1.94
CA PHE A 163 -16.12 -1.11 -1.39
C PHE A 163 -15.98 -1.78 -0.01
N ARG A 164 -16.98 -1.65 0.89
CA ARG A 164 -16.96 -2.38 2.17
C ARG A 164 -16.91 -3.90 1.96
N ASN A 165 -17.64 -4.43 0.97
CA ASN A 165 -17.52 -5.84 0.61
C ASN A 165 -16.15 -6.17 -0.03
N LEU A 166 -15.57 -5.27 -0.83
CA LEU A 166 -14.21 -5.44 -1.35
C LEU A 166 -13.16 -5.54 -0.23
N GLU A 167 -13.27 -4.77 0.85
CA GLU A 167 -12.37 -4.89 2.00
C GLU A 167 -12.47 -6.29 2.66
N VAL A 168 -13.67 -6.89 2.69
CA VAL A 168 -13.86 -8.30 3.08
C VAL A 168 -13.19 -9.26 2.08
N VAL A 169 -13.36 -9.06 0.78
CA VAL A 169 -12.70 -9.88 -0.28
C VAL A 169 -11.18 -9.82 -0.16
N LYS A 170 -10.60 -8.63 0.00
CA LYS A 170 -9.16 -8.45 0.24
C LYS A 170 -8.71 -9.23 1.48
N THR A 171 -9.48 -9.15 2.57
CA THR A 171 -9.19 -9.89 3.80
C THR A 171 -9.22 -11.40 3.58
N LEU A 172 -10.20 -11.93 2.84
CA LEU A 172 -10.27 -13.35 2.46
C LEU A 172 -9.04 -13.79 1.64
N ILE A 173 -8.57 -12.97 0.69
CA ILE A 173 -7.33 -13.23 -0.09
C ILE A 173 -6.11 -13.30 0.84
N LEU A 174 -5.98 -12.36 1.79
CA LEU A 174 -4.89 -12.36 2.77
C LEU A 174 -4.85 -13.66 3.58
N HIS A 175 -5.99 -14.10 4.11
CA HIS A 175 -6.09 -15.32 4.92
C HIS A 175 -6.04 -16.61 4.09
N GLY A 176 -6.28 -16.55 2.78
CA GLY A 176 -6.30 -17.72 1.89
C GLY A 176 -7.64 -18.45 1.87
N GLU A 177 -8.68 -17.84 2.44
CA GLU A 177 -10.04 -18.34 2.49
C GLU A 177 -10.72 -18.06 1.15
N MET A 178 -10.30 -18.77 0.10
CA MET A 178 -10.71 -18.49 -1.28
C MET A 178 -12.10 -19.03 -1.65
N ASP A 179 -12.67 -20.00 -0.92
CA ASP A 179 -13.95 -20.61 -1.28
C ASP A 179 -15.10 -19.60 -1.44
N PRO A 180 -15.35 -18.64 -0.51
CA PRO A 180 -16.40 -17.62 -0.71
C PRO A 180 -16.16 -16.75 -1.96
N ILE A 181 -14.90 -16.46 -2.28
CA ILE A 181 -14.54 -15.68 -3.46
C ILE A 181 -14.83 -16.48 -4.74
N LEU A 182 -14.40 -17.75 -4.81
CA LEU A 182 -14.65 -18.63 -5.95
C LEU A 182 -16.15 -18.86 -6.17
N ARG A 183 -16.92 -19.06 -5.09
CA ARG A 183 -18.38 -19.10 -5.12
C ARG A 183 -18.98 -17.83 -5.70
N SER A 184 -18.46 -16.66 -5.32
CA SER A 184 -18.92 -15.38 -5.88
C SER A 184 -18.60 -15.21 -7.38
N CYS A 185 -17.52 -15.83 -7.89
CA CYS A 185 -17.15 -15.78 -9.31
C CYS A 185 -18.16 -16.53 -10.21
N ALA A 186 -18.93 -17.49 -9.67
CA ALA A 186 -20.02 -18.14 -10.40
C ALA A 186 -21.10 -17.15 -10.88
N TYR A 187 -21.22 -15.98 -10.22
CA TYR A 187 -22.08 -14.91 -10.67
C TYR A 187 -21.48 -14.15 -11.85
N ARG A 188 -22.08 -14.34 -13.03
CA ARG A 188 -21.68 -13.64 -14.27
C ARG A 188 -21.68 -12.11 -14.14
N GLY A 189 -22.54 -11.54 -13.29
CA GLY A 189 -22.57 -10.11 -13.00
C GLY A 189 -21.47 -9.60 -12.06
N SER A 190 -20.59 -10.45 -11.51
CA SER A 190 -19.57 -10.04 -10.55
C SER A 190 -18.67 -8.93 -11.11
N HIS A 191 -18.57 -7.83 -10.35
CA HIS A 191 -17.72 -6.65 -10.64
C HIS A 191 -16.30 -6.77 -10.06
N LEU A 192 -15.90 -7.91 -9.47
CA LEU A 192 -14.55 -8.06 -8.88
C LEU A 192 -13.42 -7.75 -9.86
N ALA A 193 -13.56 -8.04 -11.16
CA ALA A 193 -12.59 -7.64 -12.19
C ALA A 193 -12.42 -6.11 -12.30
N LYS A 194 -13.51 -5.33 -12.19
CA LYS A 194 -13.48 -3.86 -12.20
C LYS A 194 -12.79 -3.27 -10.97
N TRP A 195 -12.75 -4.04 -9.88
CA TRP A 195 -12.04 -3.70 -8.65
C TRP A 195 -10.53 -4.01 -8.69
N TRP A 196 -9.94 -4.45 -9.81
CA TRP A 196 -8.50 -4.65 -9.91
C TRP A 196 -7.73 -3.33 -9.68
N GLU A 197 -8.03 -2.30 -10.47
CA GLU A 197 -7.36 -0.98 -10.49
C GLU A 197 -8.30 0.18 -10.17
N HIS A 198 -9.14 0.03 -9.15
CA HIS A 198 -10.07 1.09 -8.80
C HIS A 198 -9.40 2.27 -8.07
N GLN A 199 -9.87 3.47 -8.41
CA GLN A 199 -9.42 4.78 -7.92
C GLN A 199 -10.57 5.42 -7.14
N GLU A 200 -10.28 6.31 -6.17
CA GLU A 200 -11.36 7.08 -5.52
C GLU A 200 -12.00 8.08 -6.50
N CYS A 201 -11.20 8.64 -7.40
CA CYS A 201 -11.63 9.37 -8.58
C CYS A 201 -10.52 9.37 -9.63
N GLN A 202 -10.82 9.77 -10.87
CA GLN A 202 -9.85 9.82 -12.00
C GLN A 202 -8.61 10.70 -11.75
N CYS A 203 -8.62 11.54 -10.71
CA CYS A 203 -7.51 12.42 -10.35
C CYS A 203 -6.55 11.80 -9.31
N ILE A 204 -6.81 10.58 -8.83
CA ILE A 204 -6.06 9.93 -7.74
C ILE A 204 -5.57 8.54 -8.17
N SER A 205 -4.42 8.12 -7.63
CA SER A 205 -3.83 6.80 -7.91
C SER A 205 -4.75 5.61 -7.58
N ALA A 206 -4.61 4.51 -8.31
CA ALA A 206 -5.42 3.28 -8.18
C ALA A 206 -5.09 2.47 -6.91
N THR A 207 -5.45 3.00 -5.75
CA THR A 207 -5.07 2.44 -4.44
C THR A 207 -6.21 1.71 -3.74
N LEU A 208 -7.43 1.78 -4.28
CA LEU A 208 -8.62 1.13 -3.73
C LEU A 208 -8.82 -0.30 -4.25
N GLY A 209 -8.20 -0.66 -5.36
CA GLY A 209 -8.34 -1.99 -5.95
C GLY A 209 -7.61 -3.11 -5.19
N TRP A 210 -7.84 -4.36 -5.61
CA TRP A 210 -7.13 -5.52 -5.07
C TRP A 210 -5.77 -5.79 -5.74
N ARG A 211 -5.41 -5.05 -6.80
CA ARG A 211 -4.05 -5.03 -7.41
C ARG A 211 -2.95 -4.89 -6.36
N ARG A 212 -3.10 -3.98 -5.39
CA ARG A 212 -2.08 -3.72 -4.33
C ARG A 212 -1.65 -4.97 -3.56
N ILE A 213 -2.52 -5.99 -3.42
CA ILE A 213 -2.16 -7.25 -2.75
C ILE A 213 -1.13 -8.02 -3.58
N CYS A 214 -1.36 -8.12 -4.89
CA CYS A 214 -0.44 -8.74 -5.83
C CYS A 214 0.85 -7.92 -5.94
N GLU A 215 0.74 -6.60 -6.16
CA GLU A 215 1.84 -5.65 -6.30
C GLU A 215 2.81 -5.71 -5.10
N ASN A 216 2.29 -5.59 -3.86
CA ASN A 216 3.11 -5.66 -2.65
C ASN A 216 3.71 -7.06 -2.44
N GLY A 217 2.95 -8.11 -2.80
CA GLY A 217 3.41 -9.50 -2.80
C GLY A 217 4.62 -9.69 -3.72
N VAL A 218 4.52 -9.28 -4.99
CA VAL A 218 5.61 -9.31 -5.98
C VAL A 218 6.80 -8.50 -5.49
N LYS A 219 6.61 -7.23 -5.11
CA LYS A 219 7.70 -6.33 -4.71
C LYS A 219 8.52 -6.89 -3.55
N MET A 220 7.87 -7.34 -2.48
CA MET A 220 8.56 -7.86 -1.31
C MET A 220 9.12 -9.27 -1.50
N TYR A 221 8.43 -10.14 -2.24
CA TYR A 221 8.95 -11.46 -2.59
C TYR A 221 10.23 -11.35 -3.44
N MET A 222 10.21 -10.48 -4.44
CA MET A 222 11.32 -10.31 -5.38
C MET A 222 12.53 -9.64 -4.73
N ILE A 223 12.37 -8.52 -4.00
CA ILE A 223 13.53 -7.80 -3.42
C ILE A 223 14.26 -8.65 -2.37
N LEU A 224 13.52 -9.35 -1.50
CA LEU A 224 14.09 -10.15 -0.42
C LEU A 224 14.70 -11.47 -0.90
N ASN A 225 14.22 -12.07 -2.01
CA ASN A 225 14.90 -13.19 -2.65
C ASN A 225 16.14 -12.74 -3.43
N LEU A 226 16.06 -11.62 -4.17
CA LEU A 226 17.20 -11.09 -4.93
C LEU A 226 18.38 -10.72 -4.02
N LEU A 227 18.13 -10.06 -2.89
CA LEU A 227 19.18 -9.66 -1.94
C LEU A 227 19.90 -10.84 -1.28
N GLN A 228 19.31 -12.03 -1.23
CA GLN A 228 20.01 -13.23 -0.74
C GLN A 228 21.20 -13.64 -1.62
N TYR A 229 21.25 -13.18 -2.88
CA TYR A 229 22.38 -13.39 -3.80
C TYR A 229 23.50 -12.35 -3.69
N PHE A 230 23.37 -11.40 -2.75
CA PHE A 230 24.39 -10.41 -2.40
C PHE A 230 24.76 -10.57 -0.90
N PRO A 231 25.38 -11.70 -0.51
CA PRO A 231 25.68 -12.03 0.90
C PRO A 231 26.52 -10.97 1.61
N GLU A 232 27.38 -10.25 0.88
CA GLU A 232 28.19 -9.14 1.38
C GLU A 232 27.36 -8.00 2.03
N THR A 233 26.04 -7.98 1.81
CA THR A 233 25.13 -6.96 2.33
C THR A 233 24.39 -7.35 3.61
N TRP A 234 24.40 -8.64 4.00
CA TRP A 234 23.61 -9.14 5.14
C TRP A 234 24.29 -10.24 5.97
N ASP A 235 25.39 -10.84 5.54
CA ASP A 235 26.14 -11.79 6.36
C ASP A 235 26.98 -11.09 7.45
N ASP A 236 27.27 -11.80 8.55
CA ASP A 236 27.99 -11.22 9.70
C ASP A 236 29.50 -10.98 9.44
N ASN A 237 30.02 -11.40 8.27
CA ASN A 237 31.36 -11.00 7.80
C ASN A 237 31.31 -9.68 7.01
N GLY A 238 30.13 -9.32 6.49
CA GLY A 238 29.79 -8.03 5.92
C GLY A 238 29.98 -6.91 6.93
N SER A 239 30.76 -5.90 6.52
CA SER A 239 30.94 -4.70 7.34
C SER A 239 29.62 -3.90 7.41
N PRO A 240 29.34 -3.15 8.50
CA PRO A 240 28.23 -2.18 8.56
C PRO A 240 28.23 -1.13 7.43
N ILE A 241 29.29 -1.08 6.64
CA ILE A 241 29.42 -0.30 5.40
C ILE A 241 28.34 -0.69 4.37
N ASP A 242 28.14 -1.98 4.11
CA ASP A 242 27.34 -2.52 2.99
C ASP A 242 25.93 -3.03 3.38
N ASP A 243 25.43 -2.64 4.56
CA ASP A 243 24.11 -3.01 5.07
C ASP A 243 22.99 -2.86 4.00
N TYR A 244 22.38 -3.97 3.59
CA TYR A 244 21.34 -4.01 2.55
C TYR A 244 20.17 -3.05 2.82
N ARG A 245 19.94 -2.67 4.09
CA ARG A 245 18.87 -1.75 4.49
C ARG A 245 19.14 -0.31 4.03
N LYS A 246 20.36 -0.02 3.55
CA LYS A 246 20.76 1.21 2.88
C LYS A 246 20.55 1.17 1.36
N ILE A 247 20.15 0.04 0.76
CA ILE A 247 19.95 -0.07 -0.69
C ILE A 247 18.66 0.67 -1.07
N LYS A 248 18.73 1.58 -2.05
CA LYS A 248 17.57 2.36 -2.55
C LYS A 248 16.37 1.48 -2.85
N ALA A 249 16.56 0.41 -3.64
CA ALA A 249 15.51 -0.54 -3.99
C ALA A 249 14.82 -1.18 -2.77
N TYR A 250 15.56 -1.49 -1.69
CA TYR A 250 15.00 -2.04 -0.47
C TYR A 250 14.16 -1.01 0.29
N GLN A 251 14.69 0.20 0.50
CA GLN A 251 13.97 1.29 1.16
C GLN A 251 12.66 1.64 0.42
N GLN A 252 12.73 1.71 -0.91
CA GLN A 252 11.60 1.99 -1.79
C GLN A 252 10.53 0.88 -1.74
N ALA A 253 10.94 -0.41 -1.77
CA ALA A 253 10.02 -1.54 -1.63
C ALA A 253 9.35 -1.60 -0.24
N VAL A 254 10.14 -1.43 0.83
CA VAL A 254 9.62 -1.35 2.22
C VAL A 254 8.57 -0.26 2.33
N ARG A 255 8.86 0.94 1.83
CA ARG A 255 7.94 2.08 1.90
C ARG A 255 6.64 1.80 1.16
N TRP A 256 6.68 1.40 -0.10
CA TRP A 256 5.47 1.16 -0.90
C TRP A 256 4.57 0.06 -0.33
N SER A 257 5.18 -1.00 0.22
CA SER A 257 4.41 -2.08 0.85
C SER A 257 3.90 -1.75 2.25
N THR A 258 4.25 -0.59 2.83
CA THR A 258 3.83 -0.18 4.19
C THR A 258 3.16 1.19 4.29
N GLU A 259 3.16 2.02 3.24
CA GLU A 259 2.55 3.35 3.26
C GLU A 259 1.05 3.36 3.58
N SER A 260 0.61 4.39 4.31
CA SER A 260 -0.75 4.60 4.82
C SER A 260 -1.38 5.89 4.27
N GLY A 261 -2.66 6.12 4.55
CA GLY A 261 -3.37 7.35 4.14
C GLY A 261 -4.13 7.23 2.83
N HIS A 262 -4.27 6.01 2.31
CA HIS A 262 -5.30 5.64 1.33
C HIS A 262 -6.56 5.17 2.06
N LYS A 263 -7.73 5.23 1.42
CA LYS A 263 -9.00 4.70 1.99
C LYS A 263 -8.96 3.17 2.25
N SER A 264 -8.09 2.43 1.54
CA SER A 264 -7.78 1.01 1.83
C SER A 264 -6.31 0.82 2.22
N ASP A 265 -6.09 0.16 3.36
CA ASP A 265 -4.78 -0.15 3.92
C ASP A 265 -4.44 -1.66 3.90
N ILE A 266 -5.43 -2.53 3.64
CA ILE A 266 -5.36 -3.98 3.91
C ILE A 266 -4.14 -4.66 3.28
N ALA A 267 -3.85 -4.32 2.02
CA ALA A 267 -2.73 -4.87 1.25
C ALA A 267 -1.34 -4.60 1.87
N THR A 268 -1.24 -3.75 2.89
CA THR A 268 0.02 -3.47 3.59
C THR A 268 0.22 -4.28 4.86
N TYR A 269 -0.85 -4.87 5.42
CA TYR A 269 -0.81 -5.45 6.77
C TYR A 269 0.25 -6.55 6.93
N PRO A 270 0.38 -7.56 6.05
CA PRO A 270 1.42 -8.58 6.22
C PRO A 270 2.84 -8.00 6.20
N HIS A 271 3.05 -6.91 5.46
CA HIS A 271 4.34 -6.25 5.30
C HIS A 271 4.67 -5.36 6.50
N ARG A 272 3.69 -4.59 7.01
CA ARG A 272 3.79 -3.83 8.26
C ARG A 272 4.07 -4.75 9.45
N ASP A 273 3.32 -5.84 9.56
CA ASP A 273 3.40 -6.80 10.66
C ASP A 273 4.71 -7.60 10.66
N LEU A 274 5.32 -7.87 9.49
CA LEU A 274 6.69 -8.40 9.44
C LEU A 274 7.70 -7.37 9.95
N LEU A 275 7.67 -6.17 9.36
CA LEU A 275 8.75 -5.18 9.47
C LEU A 275 8.70 -4.35 10.76
N GLY A 276 7.58 -4.38 11.51
CA GLY A 276 7.37 -3.55 12.70
C GLY A 276 6.99 -2.10 12.38
N ILE A 277 6.46 -1.85 11.17
CA ILE A 277 6.16 -0.50 10.68
C ILE A 277 4.72 -0.13 11.01
N GLU A 278 4.51 0.94 11.77
CA GLU A 278 3.18 1.42 12.15
C GLU A 278 2.36 1.92 10.95
N LYS A 279 1.02 1.93 11.12
CA LYS A 279 0.13 2.79 10.34
C LYS A 279 0.57 4.25 10.51
N ASN A 280 0.58 5.00 9.42
CA ASN A 280 1.03 6.40 9.30
C ASN A 280 2.54 6.64 9.56
N GLN A 281 3.38 5.60 9.60
CA GLN A 281 4.84 5.77 9.62
C GLN A 281 5.37 6.32 8.29
N PHE A 282 4.83 5.81 7.18
CA PHE A 282 4.98 6.36 5.84
C PHE A 282 3.59 6.72 5.31
N ARG A 283 3.46 7.88 4.65
CA ARG A 283 2.20 8.39 4.09
C ARG A 283 2.17 8.18 2.58
N CYS A 284 1.00 8.06 1.97
CA CYS A 284 0.83 8.03 0.51
C CYS A 284 1.51 9.24 -0.17
N TYR A 285 1.40 10.42 0.44
CA TYR A 285 2.12 11.63 0.08
C TYR A 285 3.28 11.87 1.07
N PRO A 286 4.52 11.51 0.71
CA PRO A 286 5.68 11.67 1.60
C PRO A 286 5.92 13.13 1.96
N ARG A 287 6.14 13.38 3.25
CA ARG A 287 6.54 14.71 3.76
C ARG A 287 7.72 14.52 4.72
N PRO A 288 8.91 15.08 4.44
CA PRO A 288 10.04 14.99 5.34
C PRO A 288 9.71 15.66 6.68
N PHE A 289 9.99 14.99 7.79
CA PHE A 289 9.85 15.56 9.14
C PHE A 289 10.96 16.60 9.40
N ASP A 290 12.21 16.25 9.09
CA ASP A 290 13.38 17.12 9.24
C ASP A 290 13.77 17.73 7.88
N VAL A 291 12.98 18.72 7.45
CA VAL A 291 13.20 19.44 6.20
C VAL A 291 14.60 20.08 6.11
N PRO A 292 15.12 20.80 7.13
CA PRO A 292 16.44 21.42 7.06
C PRO A 292 17.57 20.42 6.77
N ARG A 293 17.52 19.23 7.38
CA ARG A 293 18.52 18.17 7.18
C ARG A 293 18.60 17.71 5.72
N TRP A 294 17.46 17.55 5.05
CA TRP A 294 17.41 17.06 3.67
C TRP A 294 17.41 18.16 2.60
N LYS A 295 17.32 19.45 2.99
CA LYS A 295 17.17 20.63 2.11
C LYS A 295 18.23 20.74 0.99
N HIS A 296 19.36 20.06 1.13
CA HIS A 296 20.48 20.03 0.18
C HIS A 296 20.35 18.95 -0.92
N VAL A 297 19.48 17.95 -0.74
CA VAL A 297 19.15 16.91 -1.75
C VAL A 297 17.72 17.04 -2.28
N MET A 298 16.85 17.77 -1.57
CA MET A 298 15.47 18.05 -2.01
C MET A 298 15.43 19.23 -2.99
N ARG A 299 14.54 19.15 -3.99
CA ARG A 299 14.21 20.28 -4.87
C ARG A 299 12.84 20.86 -4.51
N PHE A 300 12.64 22.15 -4.80
CA PHE A 300 11.43 22.90 -4.45
C PHE A 300 10.54 23.03 -5.68
N ASP A 301 9.29 22.56 -5.57
CA ASP A 301 8.25 22.95 -6.53
C ASP A 301 7.85 24.41 -6.26
N GLN A 302 8.39 25.31 -7.08
CA GLN A 302 8.03 26.73 -7.01
C GLN A 302 6.57 26.96 -7.45
N GLY A 303 6.03 26.15 -8.35
CA GLY A 303 4.68 26.29 -8.89
C GLY A 303 3.60 26.04 -7.85
N GLY A 304 3.72 24.98 -7.04
CA GLY A 304 2.78 24.67 -5.97
C GLY A 304 2.69 25.79 -4.91
N PHE A 305 3.85 26.28 -4.44
CA PHE A 305 3.90 27.38 -3.48
C PHE A 305 3.43 28.71 -4.07
N GLU A 306 3.74 29.00 -5.34
CA GLU A 306 3.25 30.20 -6.04
C GLU A 306 1.73 30.19 -6.22
N ARG A 307 1.11 29.04 -6.48
CA ARG A 307 -0.36 28.89 -6.57
C ARG A 307 -1.01 29.20 -5.22
N TYR A 308 -0.47 28.65 -4.14
CA TYR A 308 -0.90 28.97 -2.79
C TYR A 308 -0.75 30.47 -2.47
N GLN A 309 0.39 31.09 -2.78
CA GLN A 309 0.59 32.53 -2.60
C GLN A 309 -0.36 33.40 -3.43
N LYS A 310 -0.88 32.87 -4.55
CA LYS A 310 -1.90 33.51 -5.40
C LYS A 310 -3.34 33.23 -4.93
N GLY A 311 -3.54 32.52 -3.80
CA GLY A 311 -4.85 32.14 -3.27
C GLY A 311 -5.57 31.07 -4.10
N MET A 312 -4.86 30.36 -4.97
CA MET A 312 -5.42 29.28 -5.79
C MET A 312 -5.44 28.00 -4.96
N THR A 313 -6.64 27.50 -4.65
CA THR A 313 -6.81 26.18 -4.03
C THR A 313 -6.40 25.07 -5.01
N TRP A 314 -5.99 23.92 -4.47
CA TRP A 314 -5.43 22.76 -5.19
C TRP A 314 -6.27 22.18 -6.35
N LEU A 315 -7.50 22.66 -6.56
CA LEU A 315 -8.43 22.24 -7.61
C LEU A 315 -8.42 23.11 -8.86
N ALA A 316 -7.75 24.27 -8.83
CA ALA A 316 -7.63 25.15 -9.98
C ALA A 316 -6.47 24.71 -10.90
N ASP A 317 -6.57 23.52 -11.50
CA ASP A 317 -5.68 23.08 -12.58
C ASP A 317 -6.24 21.89 -13.41
N SER A 318 -7.42 22.08 -13.99
CA SER A 318 -7.76 21.44 -15.27
C SER A 318 -8.40 22.48 -16.18
N ASP A 319 -7.88 22.58 -17.41
CA ASP A 319 -8.39 23.38 -18.53
C ASP A 319 -8.39 24.92 -18.38
N SER A 320 -7.29 25.55 -18.79
CA SER A 320 -7.30 26.53 -19.89
C SER A 320 -5.93 27.14 -20.21
N GLU A 321 -5.21 26.53 -21.17
CA GLU A 321 -4.50 27.37 -22.14
C GLU A 321 -5.53 27.93 -23.12
N LEU A 322 -5.93 29.20 -22.98
CA LEU A 322 -6.28 30.06 -24.12
C LEU A 322 -6.23 31.55 -23.74
N ASP A 323 -5.47 32.29 -24.55
CA ASP A 323 -5.47 33.75 -24.74
C ASP A 323 -5.23 34.71 -23.56
N ALA A 324 -4.04 35.29 -23.57
CA ALA A 324 -3.70 36.49 -22.81
C ALA A 324 -4.42 37.75 -23.33
N LYS A 325 -4.95 38.57 -22.41
CA LYS A 325 -4.66 40.02 -22.35
C LYS A 325 -5.08 40.65 -21.01
N PRO A 326 -4.35 41.67 -20.53
CA PRO A 326 -4.60 42.28 -19.22
C PRO A 326 -5.71 43.34 -19.29
N VAL A 327 -6.52 43.44 -18.24
CA VAL A 327 -7.47 44.55 -18.07
C VAL A 327 -7.21 45.29 -16.77
N ASN A 328 -7.18 46.61 -16.89
CA ASN A 328 -6.71 47.57 -15.90
C ASN A 328 -7.66 47.74 -14.70
N LYS A 329 -7.10 48.17 -13.56
CA LYS A 329 -7.88 48.92 -12.55
C LYS A 329 -8.48 50.16 -13.21
N TYR A 330 -9.76 50.45 -12.95
CA TYR A 330 -10.27 51.72 -12.38
C TYR A 330 -11.79 51.92 -12.66
N ARG A 331 -12.60 51.80 -11.59
CA ARG A 331 -13.62 52.76 -11.11
C ARG A 331 -14.33 53.67 -12.13
N ILE A 332 -15.67 53.64 -12.17
CA ILE A 332 -16.58 54.81 -12.03
C ILE A 332 -18.04 54.35 -11.76
N LYS A 333 -18.84 55.22 -11.12
CA LYS A 333 -20.20 54.97 -10.60
C LYS A 333 -21.32 55.29 -11.60
N SER A 334 -22.45 54.58 -11.50
CA SER A 334 -23.86 55.08 -11.52
C SER A 334 -24.83 53.89 -11.71
N GLY A 335 -25.95 53.71 -11.02
CA GLY A 335 -26.57 54.42 -9.88
C GLY A 335 -28.10 54.19 -9.89
N ASN A 336 -28.74 54.09 -8.71
CA ASN A 336 -30.20 54.19 -8.44
C ASN A 336 -31.13 53.11 -9.07
N ASP A 337 -32.22 52.62 -8.48
CA ASP A 337 -32.83 52.58 -7.11
C ASP A 337 -33.57 51.19 -7.03
N SER A 338 -34.20 50.65 -5.97
CA SER A 338 -34.98 51.22 -4.85
C SER A 338 -35.31 50.17 -3.75
N ASP A 339 -35.40 50.64 -2.49
CA ASP A 339 -36.22 50.19 -1.33
C ASP A 339 -35.98 48.77 -0.71
N ASP A 340 -35.50 48.63 0.55
CA ASP A 340 -36.21 48.68 1.89
C ASP A 340 -37.28 47.57 2.06
N ASP A 341 -37.46 46.83 3.17
CA ASP A 341 -37.07 46.88 4.61
C ASP A 341 -36.23 45.61 5.01
N SER A 342 -35.59 45.42 6.19
CA SER A 342 -35.20 46.27 7.35
C SER A 342 -34.18 45.54 8.30
N GLU A 343 -33.71 46.26 9.33
CA GLU A 343 -33.08 45.97 10.65
C GLU A 343 -33.05 44.53 11.27
N ALA A 344 -32.14 44.17 12.21
CA ALA A 344 -30.86 44.74 12.67
C ALA A 344 -30.09 43.73 13.58
N GLU A 345 -28.76 43.88 13.62
CA GLU A 345 -27.78 43.45 14.65
C GLU A 345 -28.03 42.21 15.56
N SER A 346 -27.10 41.26 15.50
CA SER A 346 -26.08 41.18 16.58
C SER A 346 -24.82 40.44 16.14
N SER A 347 -23.67 41.02 16.44
CA SER A 347 -22.35 40.45 16.19
C SER A 347 -21.93 39.49 17.31
N ALA A 348 -21.41 38.34 16.92
CA ALA A 348 -20.55 37.51 17.74
C ALA A 348 -19.27 37.27 16.95
N GLU A 349 -18.30 38.17 17.13
CA GLU A 349 -16.93 37.98 16.65
C GLU A 349 -16.34 36.75 17.34
N SER A 350 -16.22 35.63 16.62
CA SER A 350 -15.27 34.60 17.02
C SER A 350 -13.90 35.09 16.61
N SER A 351 -13.20 35.72 17.55
CA SER A 351 -11.76 36.01 17.43
C SER A 351 -11.00 34.69 17.51
N ALA A 352 -11.07 33.91 16.43
CA ALA A 352 -10.03 32.94 16.13
C ALA A 352 -8.75 33.75 15.89
N GLU A 353 -7.89 33.76 16.90
CA GLU A 353 -6.50 34.16 16.72
C GLU A 353 -5.94 33.24 15.64
N SER A 354 -5.81 33.78 14.42
CA SER A 354 -5.07 33.09 13.37
C SER A 354 -3.61 33.15 13.79
N GLU A 355 -3.14 32.07 14.39
CA GLU A 355 -1.71 31.83 14.52
C GLU A 355 -1.12 32.01 13.11
N GLU A 356 -0.26 33.02 12.93
CA GLU A 356 0.44 33.24 11.67
C GLU A 356 1.37 32.04 11.44
N GLU A 357 0.85 31.01 10.76
CA GLU A 357 1.62 29.80 10.44
C GLU A 357 2.95 30.20 9.79
N ASP A 358 4.05 29.64 10.30
CA ASP A 358 5.40 30.01 9.89
C ASP A 358 5.52 29.95 8.35
N PRO A 359 5.89 31.06 7.65
CA PRO A 359 6.07 31.08 6.20
C PRO A 359 7.13 30.09 5.66
N GLU A 360 7.98 29.51 6.52
CA GLU A 360 8.78 28.33 6.16
C GLU A 360 7.97 27.03 6.32
N GLU A 361 7.25 26.80 7.43
CA GLU A 361 6.35 25.64 7.58
C GLU A 361 5.27 25.57 6.48
N VAL A 362 4.61 26.69 6.17
CA VAL A 362 3.61 26.78 5.11
C VAL A 362 4.23 26.40 3.76
N ARG A 363 5.41 26.93 3.45
CA ARG A 363 6.17 26.56 2.23
C ARG A 363 6.55 25.08 2.22
N ASN A 364 6.85 24.52 3.39
CA ASN A 364 7.17 23.10 3.55
C ASN A 364 5.97 22.17 3.27
N ARG A 365 4.73 22.68 3.23
CA ARG A 365 3.54 21.89 2.87
C ARG A 365 3.42 21.65 1.35
N PHE A 366 4.16 22.37 0.52
CA PHE A 366 4.13 22.29 -0.96
C PHE A 366 5.30 21.52 -1.57
N TYR A 367 6.00 20.67 -0.80
CA TYR A 367 7.08 19.85 -1.35
C TYR A 367 6.57 18.79 -2.33
N ARG A 368 7.13 18.79 -3.54
CA ARG A 368 7.20 17.63 -4.42
C ARG A 368 8.67 17.26 -4.62
N LEU A 369 9.08 16.10 -4.13
CA LEU A 369 10.45 15.63 -4.30
C LEU A 369 10.63 15.07 -5.71
N GLU A 370 11.49 15.72 -6.51
CA GLU A 370 11.97 15.19 -7.80
C GLU A 370 12.71 13.86 -7.63
N PHE A 371 13.44 13.71 -6.51
CA PHE A 371 14.13 12.50 -6.12
C PHE A 371 14.02 12.32 -4.60
N TYR A 372 13.65 11.11 -4.16
CA TYR A 372 13.69 10.74 -2.75
C TYR A 372 15.10 10.28 -2.37
N PRO A 373 15.67 10.72 -1.24
CA PRO A 373 17.05 10.37 -0.84
C PRO A 373 17.25 8.91 -0.39
N TYR A 374 16.40 7.98 -0.85
CA TYR A 374 16.58 6.55 -0.66
C TYR A 374 17.90 6.10 -1.31
N GLY A 375 18.67 5.29 -0.59
CA GLY A 375 20.04 4.95 -0.96
C GLY A 375 21.13 5.94 -0.54
N LEU A 376 20.76 7.13 -0.06
CA LEU A 376 21.69 8.12 0.52
C LEU A 376 21.62 8.18 2.06
N MET A 377 20.53 7.64 2.63
CA MET A 377 20.21 7.68 4.06
C MET A 377 20.51 6.35 4.77
N SER A 378 20.85 6.42 6.05
CA SER A 378 20.87 5.23 6.90
C SER A 378 19.46 4.64 7.05
N TYR A 379 19.35 3.39 7.51
CA TYR A 379 18.01 2.80 7.71
C TYR A 379 17.23 3.48 8.85
N GLU A 380 17.92 3.92 9.90
CA GLU A 380 17.34 4.72 10.98
C GLU A 380 16.80 6.05 10.45
N ASP A 381 17.56 6.74 9.60
CA ASP A 381 17.13 7.98 8.95
C ASP A 381 15.95 7.77 7.99
N PHE A 382 15.91 6.63 7.31
CA PHE A 382 14.79 6.22 6.46
C PHE A 382 13.51 6.02 7.27
N LEU A 383 13.58 5.27 8.38
CA LEU A 383 12.41 5.05 9.24
C LEU A 383 11.93 6.37 9.85
N ASN A 384 12.84 7.26 10.25
CA ASN A 384 12.52 8.57 10.81
C ASN A 384 12.19 9.66 9.75
N PHE A 385 12.17 9.33 8.45
CA PHE A 385 12.13 10.33 7.37
C PHE A 385 10.82 11.15 7.37
N GLU A 386 9.67 10.51 7.52
CA GLU A 386 8.34 11.16 7.46
C GLU A 386 7.70 11.39 8.83
N LYS A 387 8.07 10.57 9.81
CA LYS A 387 7.58 10.60 11.20
C LYS A 387 8.69 10.02 12.08
N PRO A 388 9.07 10.64 13.21
CA PRO A 388 9.98 10.01 14.16
C PRO A 388 9.42 8.67 14.64
N MET A 389 10.25 7.63 14.62
CA MET A 389 9.89 6.32 15.18
C MET A 389 9.64 6.47 16.69
N GLY A 390 8.47 6.00 17.15
CA GLY A 390 8.25 5.78 18.57
C GLY A 390 9.17 4.67 19.11
N PHE A 391 9.38 4.65 20.42
CA PHE A 391 10.13 3.56 21.06
C PHE A 391 9.47 2.21 20.78
N GLN A 392 10.23 1.25 20.24
CA GLN A 392 9.75 -0.11 19.96
C GLN A 392 10.40 -1.10 20.95
N PRO A 393 9.64 -1.67 21.92
CA PRO A 393 10.21 -2.60 22.89
C PRO A 393 10.57 -3.94 22.24
N LEU A 394 11.74 -4.47 22.59
CA LEU A 394 12.14 -5.80 22.16
C LEU A 394 11.46 -6.90 23.01
N PRO A 395 11.35 -8.14 22.51
CA PRO A 395 10.94 -9.29 23.33
C PRO A 395 11.82 -9.54 24.57
N SER A 396 13.07 -9.05 24.57
CA SER A 396 13.94 -9.00 25.75
C SER A 396 13.51 -7.95 26.77
N ASP A 397 13.09 -6.79 26.28
CA ASP A 397 12.77 -5.62 27.10
C ASP A 397 11.46 -5.86 27.82
N ILE A 398 10.48 -6.49 27.16
CA ILE A 398 9.22 -6.93 27.76
C ILE A 398 9.48 -7.91 28.91
N LYS A 399 10.36 -8.90 28.70
CA LYS A 399 10.76 -9.83 29.77
C LYS A 399 11.46 -9.11 30.92
N HIS A 400 12.28 -8.10 30.61
CA HIS A 400 12.96 -7.30 31.62
C HIS A 400 12.00 -6.41 32.40
N VAL A 401 11.11 -5.66 31.74
CA VAL A 401 10.11 -4.79 32.39
C VAL A 401 9.11 -5.61 33.18
N ARG A 402 8.60 -6.74 32.66
CA ARG A 402 7.78 -7.70 33.42
C ARG A 402 8.51 -8.15 34.69
N TRP A 403 9.78 -8.51 34.58
CA TRP A 403 10.60 -8.90 35.73
C TRP A 403 10.76 -7.74 36.74
N VAL A 404 11.03 -6.50 36.28
CA VAL A 404 11.11 -5.31 37.14
C VAL A 404 9.78 -5.06 37.87
N LEU A 405 8.64 -5.09 37.16
CA LEU A 405 7.30 -4.91 37.76
C LEU A 405 7.03 -5.99 38.83
N CYS A 406 7.37 -7.25 38.55
CA CYS A 406 7.29 -8.34 39.52
C CYS A 406 8.22 -8.14 40.73
N GLN A 407 9.44 -7.62 40.54
CA GLN A 407 10.35 -7.27 41.66
C GLN A 407 9.82 -6.11 42.52
N GLN A 408 9.01 -5.20 41.95
CA GLN A 408 8.31 -4.15 42.71
C GLN A 408 7.05 -4.65 43.43
N GLY A 409 6.76 -5.97 43.38
CA GLY A 409 5.67 -6.60 44.12
C GLY A 409 4.35 -6.72 43.34
N LEU A 410 4.32 -6.42 42.04
CA LEU A 410 3.14 -6.66 41.20
C LEU A 410 3.02 -8.16 40.85
N PRO A 411 1.81 -8.76 40.94
CA PRO A 411 1.52 -10.05 40.31
C PRO A 411 1.83 -10.04 38.81
N VAL A 412 2.04 -11.23 38.22
CA VAL A 412 2.35 -11.34 36.78
C VAL A 412 1.17 -10.87 35.93
N GLU A 413 -0.05 -11.12 36.38
CA GLU A 413 -1.29 -10.75 35.71
C GLU A 413 -1.44 -9.21 35.64
N LEU A 414 -1.15 -8.51 36.75
CA LEU A 414 -1.17 -7.04 36.76
C LEU A 414 0.02 -6.45 36.00
N SER A 415 1.18 -7.11 36.02
CA SER A 415 2.33 -6.72 35.20
C SER A 415 1.99 -6.81 33.71
N ASP A 416 1.24 -7.84 33.32
CA ASP A 416 0.81 -8.06 31.93
C ASP A 416 -0.25 -7.05 31.50
N CYS A 417 -1.26 -6.76 32.34
CA CYS A 417 -2.20 -5.68 32.07
C CYS A 417 -1.51 -4.30 31.98
N ILE A 418 -0.44 -4.03 32.75
CA ILE A 418 0.34 -2.78 32.65
C ILE A 418 1.12 -2.72 31.32
N LEU A 419 1.75 -3.83 30.92
CA LEU A 419 2.49 -3.91 29.66
C LEU A 419 1.55 -3.77 28.45
N GLU A 420 0.37 -4.39 28.49
CA GLU A 420 -0.69 -4.25 27.49
C GLU A 420 -1.24 -2.82 27.43
N TYR A 421 -1.59 -2.23 28.58
CA TYR A 421 -2.10 -0.85 28.67
C TYR A 421 -1.08 0.21 28.22
N ALA A 422 0.21 -0.05 28.38
CA ALA A 422 1.29 0.83 27.95
C ALA A 422 1.69 0.65 26.46
N ASP A 423 0.97 -0.18 25.69
CA ASP A 423 1.35 -0.70 24.36
C ASP A 423 2.83 -1.18 24.31
N TYR A 424 3.27 -1.83 25.38
CA TYR A 424 4.62 -2.35 25.51
C TYR A 424 4.72 -3.74 24.85
N THR A 425 4.21 -3.83 23.61
CA THR A 425 4.15 -5.05 22.80
C THR A 425 5.27 -5.07 21.77
N PRO A 426 5.86 -6.24 21.44
CA PRO A 426 7.03 -6.28 20.57
C PRO A 426 6.57 -6.11 19.14
N ARG A 427 7.09 -5.07 18.48
CA ARG A 427 6.63 -4.67 17.15
C ARG A 427 7.44 -5.38 16.07
N GLY A 428 6.71 -5.94 15.10
CA GLY A 428 7.28 -6.80 14.07
C GLY A 428 7.41 -8.26 14.51
N ASN A 429 7.21 -9.18 13.56
CA ASN A 429 7.28 -10.61 13.81
C ASN A 429 8.72 -11.19 13.79
N LEU A 430 9.76 -10.36 13.60
CA LEU A 430 11.14 -10.80 13.39
C LEU A 430 11.92 -11.03 14.71
N PRO A 431 12.66 -12.15 14.87
CA PRO A 431 13.51 -12.41 16.04
C PRO A 431 14.69 -11.43 16.22
N VAL A 432 15.08 -10.76 15.14
CA VAL A 432 15.96 -9.58 15.13
C VAL A 432 15.22 -8.48 14.39
N PRO A 433 14.75 -7.43 15.08
CA PRO A 433 13.96 -6.35 14.47
C PRO A 433 14.68 -5.73 13.29
N GLU A 434 13.91 -5.18 12.35
CA GLU A 434 14.39 -4.46 11.16
C GLU A 434 15.31 -5.25 10.20
N LYS A 435 15.70 -6.48 10.54
CA LYS A 435 16.69 -7.27 9.81
C LYS A 435 16.11 -8.60 9.30
N PRO A 436 15.16 -8.59 8.35
CA PRO A 436 14.60 -9.82 7.78
C PRO A 436 15.63 -10.80 7.21
N LEU A 437 16.76 -10.33 6.65
CA LEU A 437 17.80 -11.21 6.09
C LEU A 437 18.79 -11.77 7.13
N HIS A 438 18.69 -11.38 8.40
CA HIS A 438 19.58 -11.86 9.45
C HIS A 438 19.41 -13.39 9.66
N PRO A 439 20.49 -14.18 9.87
CA PRO A 439 20.39 -15.65 9.95
C PRO A 439 19.37 -16.18 10.97
N ARG A 440 19.19 -15.50 12.11
CA ARG A 440 18.17 -15.82 13.14
C ARG A 440 16.72 -15.57 12.72
N CYS A 441 16.47 -14.87 11.61
CA CYS A 441 15.13 -14.55 11.10
C CYS A 441 14.71 -15.48 9.94
N ARG A 442 15.52 -16.48 9.60
CA ARG A 442 15.36 -17.32 8.40
C ARG A 442 14.00 -18.03 8.32
N ASP A 443 13.47 -18.49 9.45
CA ASP A 443 12.22 -19.25 9.48
C ASP A 443 10.99 -18.34 9.36
N GLU A 444 11.04 -17.14 9.95
CA GLU A 444 10.05 -16.07 9.74
C GLU A 444 10.10 -15.53 8.31
N LEU A 445 11.29 -15.25 7.78
CA LEU A 445 11.49 -14.79 6.41
C LEU A 445 10.95 -15.82 5.41
N ASN A 446 11.26 -17.11 5.59
CA ASN A 446 10.77 -18.16 4.71
C ASN A 446 9.24 -18.27 4.74
N ARG A 447 8.60 -18.18 5.92
CA ARG A 447 7.13 -18.15 6.06
C ARG A 447 6.52 -16.92 5.40
N TYR A 448 7.15 -15.76 5.55
CA TYR A 448 6.69 -14.52 4.94
C TYR A 448 6.82 -14.52 3.41
N LEU A 449 7.94 -15.02 2.88
CA LEU A 449 8.15 -15.14 1.44
C LEU A 449 7.15 -16.12 0.82
N GLU A 450 6.86 -17.24 1.50
CA GLU A 450 5.79 -18.13 1.06
C GLU A 450 4.42 -17.44 1.13
N HIS A 451 4.14 -16.65 2.17
CA HIS A 451 2.91 -15.87 2.23
C HIS A 451 2.79 -14.87 1.06
N CYS A 452 3.84 -14.10 0.77
CA CYS A 452 3.86 -13.19 -0.39
C CYS A 452 3.66 -13.92 -1.72
N TRP A 453 4.27 -15.10 -1.91
CA TRP A 453 4.03 -15.95 -3.08
C TRP A 453 2.56 -16.37 -3.15
N GLN A 454 2.00 -16.87 -2.05
CA GLN A 454 0.60 -17.29 -1.96
C GLN A 454 -0.38 -16.13 -2.22
N LEU A 455 -0.07 -14.89 -1.83
CA LEU A 455 -0.88 -13.71 -2.19
C LEU A 455 -0.96 -13.55 -3.72
N VAL A 456 0.18 -13.63 -4.42
CA VAL A 456 0.25 -13.52 -5.88
C VAL A 456 -0.49 -14.70 -6.54
N VAL A 457 -0.30 -15.92 -6.06
CA VAL A 457 -0.99 -17.13 -6.56
C VAL A 457 -2.51 -17.01 -6.39
N ARG A 458 -3.00 -16.51 -5.26
CA ARG A 458 -4.44 -16.29 -5.01
C ARG A 458 -5.03 -15.19 -5.89
N CYS A 459 -4.30 -14.08 -6.08
CA CYS A 459 -4.68 -13.04 -7.04
C CYS A 459 -4.73 -13.58 -8.47
N TYR A 460 -3.76 -14.40 -8.87
CA TYR A 460 -3.74 -15.05 -10.17
C TYR A 460 -4.94 -16.00 -10.36
N MET A 461 -5.21 -16.85 -9.36
CA MET A 461 -6.35 -17.76 -9.34
C MET A 461 -7.69 -17.01 -9.43
N LEU A 462 -7.86 -15.91 -8.67
CA LEU A 462 -9.06 -15.07 -8.75
C LEU A 462 -9.22 -14.46 -10.15
N GLY A 463 -8.16 -13.86 -10.71
CA GLY A 463 -8.22 -13.28 -12.05
C GLY A 463 -8.58 -14.31 -13.12
N HIS A 464 -8.03 -15.52 -13.03
CA HIS A 464 -8.34 -16.61 -13.96
C HIS A 464 -9.81 -17.07 -13.88
N GLU A 465 -10.40 -17.12 -12.68
CA GLU A 465 -11.82 -17.47 -12.49
C GLU A 465 -12.79 -16.37 -12.93
N LEU A 466 -12.32 -15.11 -13.00
CA LEU A 466 -13.05 -14.00 -13.61
C LEU A 466 -13.03 -14.06 -15.14
N GLY A 467 -12.14 -14.86 -15.73
CA GLY A 467 -12.10 -15.21 -17.15
C GLY A 467 -11.94 -14.00 -18.07
N ASP A 468 -12.69 -14.00 -19.19
CA ASP A 468 -12.68 -12.95 -20.23
C ASP A 468 -12.89 -11.50 -19.74
N LYS A 469 -13.23 -11.30 -18.47
CA LYS A 469 -13.31 -9.98 -17.83
C LYS A 469 -11.94 -9.35 -17.55
N MET A 470 -10.86 -10.14 -17.48
CA MET A 470 -9.54 -9.65 -17.07
C MET A 470 -8.39 -10.57 -17.53
N ASP A 471 -7.41 -10.02 -18.26
CA ASP A 471 -6.17 -10.72 -18.57
C ASP A 471 -5.21 -10.68 -17.38
N ILE A 472 -5.41 -11.62 -16.45
CA ILE A 472 -4.58 -11.74 -15.25
C ILE A 472 -3.12 -12.09 -15.54
N GLU A 473 -2.83 -12.77 -16.66
CA GLU A 473 -1.46 -13.10 -17.01
C GLU A 473 -0.70 -11.85 -17.46
N ALA A 474 -1.29 -11.03 -18.34
CA ALA A 474 -0.72 -9.75 -18.72
C ALA A 474 -0.52 -8.84 -17.50
N LEU A 475 -1.54 -8.70 -16.63
CA LEU A 475 -1.47 -7.82 -15.48
C LEU A 475 -0.37 -8.21 -14.48
N VAL A 476 -0.28 -9.48 -14.08
CA VAL A 476 0.79 -9.95 -13.17
C VAL A 476 2.16 -9.90 -13.86
N ARG A 477 2.24 -10.10 -15.18
CA ARG A 477 3.47 -9.92 -15.96
C ARG A 477 3.93 -8.47 -15.98
N GLU A 478 3.01 -7.50 -16.05
CA GLU A 478 3.33 -6.08 -15.88
C GLU A 478 3.78 -5.77 -14.43
N GLU A 479 3.17 -6.33 -13.37
CA GLU A 479 3.66 -6.15 -11.99
C GLU A 479 5.15 -6.52 -11.82
N VAL A 480 5.58 -7.62 -12.45
CA VAL A 480 6.96 -8.09 -12.37
C VAL A 480 7.90 -7.20 -13.20
N LYS A 481 7.45 -6.70 -14.35
CA LYS A 481 8.20 -5.71 -15.15
C LYS A 481 8.33 -4.38 -14.40
N ASP A 482 7.23 -3.86 -13.87
CA ASP A 482 7.18 -2.64 -13.08
C ASP A 482 8.11 -2.75 -11.87
N PHE A 483 8.14 -3.89 -11.17
CA PHE A 483 9.14 -4.15 -10.14
C PHE A 483 10.59 -4.04 -10.66
N VAL A 484 10.92 -4.73 -11.76
CA VAL A 484 12.28 -4.75 -12.35
C VAL A 484 12.70 -3.35 -12.80
N TYR A 485 11.77 -2.58 -13.36
CA TYR A 485 12.01 -1.21 -13.80
C TYR A 485 12.07 -0.25 -12.60
N GLU A 486 11.01 -0.10 -11.81
CA GLU A 486 10.88 0.98 -10.82
C GLU A 486 11.90 0.94 -9.68
N LEU A 487 12.31 -0.25 -9.22
CA LEU A 487 13.29 -0.37 -8.14
C LEU A 487 14.75 -0.25 -8.61
N PHE A 488 15.04 -0.64 -9.85
CA PHE A 488 16.40 -0.70 -10.39
C PHE A 488 16.69 0.32 -11.50
N LYS A 489 15.70 1.16 -11.88
CA LYS A 489 15.85 2.20 -12.91
C LYS A 489 17.02 3.12 -12.61
N CYS A 490 17.80 3.37 -13.65
CA CYS A 490 19.01 4.18 -13.62
C CYS A 490 18.86 5.23 -14.72
N GLU A 491 19.18 6.49 -14.42
CA GLU A 491 18.97 7.63 -15.33
C GLU A 491 20.02 7.70 -16.46
N CYS A 492 20.73 6.60 -16.74
CA CYS A 492 21.65 6.53 -17.88
C CYS A 492 20.90 6.03 -19.14
N ASP A 493 21.08 6.72 -20.26
CA ASP A 493 20.58 6.29 -21.58
C ASP A 493 21.05 4.84 -21.89
N GLY A 494 20.10 3.98 -22.29
CA GLY A 494 20.31 2.55 -22.55
C GLY A 494 19.98 1.60 -21.38
N VAL A 495 20.05 2.04 -20.11
CA VAL A 495 19.56 1.21 -18.99
C VAL A 495 18.03 1.16 -18.97
N TYR A 496 17.39 2.27 -19.35
CA TYR A 496 15.94 2.35 -19.53
C TYR A 496 15.44 1.29 -20.53
N GLU A 497 16.05 1.20 -21.71
CA GLU A 497 15.69 0.23 -22.75
C GLU A 497 15.90 -1.23 -22.30
N LEU A 498 16.95 -1.49 -21.51
CA LEU A 498 17.19 -2.83 -20.96
C LEU A 498 16.11 -3.25 -19.95
N LEU A 499 15.73 -2.36 -19.02
CA LEU A 499 14.80 -2.70 -17.94
C LEU A 499 13.33 -2.62 -18.33
N TYR A 500 12.98 -1.81 -19.33
CA TYR A 500 11.60 -1.67 -19.82
C TYR A 500 11.36 -2.50 -21.10
N GLY A 501 12.33 -2.50 -22.03
CA GLY A 501 12.19 -3.08 -23.36
C GLY A 501 12.55 -4.57 -23.48
N PHE A 502 12.74 -5.32 -22.38
CA PHE A 502 13.29 -6.67 -22.45
C PHE A 502 12.38 -7.72 -23.11
N ASN A 503 11.07 -7.45 -23.22
CA ASN A 503 10.10 -8.31 -23.92
C ASN A 503 9.65 -7.75 -25.28
N VAL A 504 10.23 -6.65 -25.76
CA VAL A 504 9.95 -6.12 -27.10
C VAL A 504 10.66 -7.02 -28.11
N GLU A 505 9.89 -7.69 -28.97
CA GLU A 505 10.40 -8.43 -30.13
C GLU A 505 11.23 -7.49 -31.01
N PRO A 506 12.36 -7.94 -31.59
CA PRO A 506 13.13 -7.11 -32.49
C PRO A 506 12.28 -6.74 -33.70
N ILE A 507 12.19 -5.44 -34.00
CA ILE A 507 11.54 -4.97 -35.22
C ILE A 507 12.37 -5.48 -36.40
N GLU A 508 11.84 -6.46 -37.14
CA GLU A 508 12.43 -6.91 -38.40
C GLU A 508 12.43 -5.74 -39.40
N GLY A 509 13.57 -5.08 -39.57
CA GLY A 509 13.69 -3.99 -40.56
C GLY A 509 14.76 -2.93 -40.32
N SER A 510 15.42 -2.84 -39.17
CA SER A 510 16.58 -1.95 -39.03
C SER A 510 17.84 -2.60 -39.62
N GLU A 511 17.94 -2.57 -40.95
CA GLU A 511 19.19 -2.79 -41.66
C GLU A 511 20.24 -1.78 -41.14
N VAL A 512 21.32 -2.29 -40.55
CA VAL A 512 22.46 -1.49 -40.19
C VAL A 512 23.32 -1.31 -41.44
N GLU A 513 23.15 -0.17 -42.14
CA GLU A 513 24.22 0.34 -43.00
C GLU A 513 25.43 0.67 -42.11
N GLY A 514 26.61 0.17 -42.48
CA GLY A 514 27.80 0.09 -41.62
C GLY A 514 28.98 0.99 -41.99
#